data_AF-A0A382HB75-F1
#
_entry.id   AF-A0A382HB75-F1
#
_cell.length_a   1.000
_cell.length_b   1.000
_cell.length_c   1.000
_cell.angle_alpha   90.00
_cell.angle_beta   90.00
_cell.angle_gamma   90.00
#
_symmetry.space_group_name_H-M   'P 1'
#
loop_
_entity.id
_entity.type
_entity.pdbx_description
1 polymer ?
#
loop_
_entity_poly.entity_id
_entity_poly.type
_entity_poly.pdbx_seq_one_letter_code
_entity_poly.pdbx_strand_id
1 'polypeptide(L)' 'MFNVIVNKEYELLFERLKAEAPDSFALSLADFSHPDEKLNVLLEKADAIIGQVN' A
#
# COMPACT_ATOMS: atom_id res chain seq x y z
N MET A 1 0.62 9.21 10.96
CA MET A 1 1.06 7.81 10.74
C MET A 1 1.49 7.72 9.30
N PHE A 2 2.62 7.08 9.00
CA PHE A 2 3.16 7.06 7.63
C PHE A 2 2.32 6.10 6.77
N ASN A 3 1.57 6.64 5.82
CA ASN A 3 0.60 5.91 5.01
C ASN A 3 1.30 5.27 3.81
N VAL A 4 1.35 3.94 3.78
CA VAL A 4 2.03 3.19 2.74
C VAL A 4 1.02 2.35 1.98
N ILE A 5 0.95 2.54 0.67
CA ILE A 5 0.20 1.65 -0.21
C ILE A 5 1.16 0.60 -0.78
N VAL A 6 0.77 -0.66 -0.68
CA VAL A 6 1.50 -1.78 -1.27
C VAL A 6 0.66 -2.36 -2.39
N ASN A 7 1.25 -2.51 -3.58
CA ASN A 7 0.58 -3.19 -4.69
C ASN A 7 0.31 -4.65 -4.31
N LYS A 8 -0.82 -5.21 -4.76
CA LYS A 8 -1.24 -6.58 -4.45
C LYS A 8 -0.20 -7.64 -4.84
N GLU A 9 0.63 -7.35 -5.84
CA GLU A 9 1.73 -8.24 -6.27
C GLU A 9 2.77 -8.46 -5.16
N TYR A 10 2.82 -7.57 -4.16
CA TYR A 10 3.69 -7.63 -2.99
C TYR A 10 2.93 -7.94 -1.69
N GLU A 11 1.81 -8.68 -1.73
CA GLU A 11 1.02 -9.06 -0.55
C GLU A 11 1.87 -9.71 0.57
N LEU A 12 2.85 -10.54 0.22
CA LEU A 12 3.74 -11.15 1.21
C LEU A 12 4.59 -10.11 1.96
N LEU A 13 5.02 -9.04 1.29
CA LEU A 13 5.74 -7.93 1.93
C LEU A 13 4.80 -7.14 2.84
N PHE A 14 3.58 -6.89 2.39
CA PHE A 14 2.55 -6.22 3.20
C PHE A 14 2.33 -6.95 4.54
N GLU A 15 2.14 -8.27 4.52
CA GLU A 15 1.92 -9.05 5.74
C GLU A 15 3.14 -9.06 6.67
N ARG A 16 4.37 -9.08 6.12
CA ARG A 16 5.60 -8.97 6.92
C ARG A 16 5.71 -7.60 7.60
N LEU A 17 5.49 -6.51 6.85
CA LEU A 17 5.54 -5.15 7.40
C LEU A 17 4.51 -4.96 8.51
N LYS A 18 3.32 -5.53 8.33
CA LYS A 18 2.24 -5.50 9.33
C LYS A 18 2.59 -6.30 10.59
N ALA A 19 3.30 -7.41 10.47
CA ALA A 19 3.69 -8.24 11.60
C ALA A 19 4.89 -7.67 12.37
N GLU A 20 5.88 -7.11 11.66
CA GLU A 20 7.12 -6.61 12.26
C GLU A 20 6.99 -5.19 12.82
N ALA A 21 6.11 -4.35 12.23
CA ALA A 21 5.99 -2.95 12.60
C ALA A 21 4.53 -2.42 12.52
N PRO A 22 3.56 -3.05 13.23
CA PRO A 22 2.13 -2.74 13.12
C PRO A 22 1.78 -1.28 13.44
N ASP A 23 2.53 -0.64 14.34
CA ASP A 23 2.27 0.73 14.80
C ASP A 23 3.11 1.79 14.06
N SER A 24 4.00 1.38 13.16
CA SER A 24 4.89 2.30 12.43
C SER A 24 4.24 2.84 11.15
N PHE A 25 3.37 2.05 10.52
CA PHE A 25 2.83 2.33 9.20
C PHE A 25 1.32 2.11 9.15
N ALA A 26 0.61 3.00 8.46
CA ALA A 26 -0.75 2.73 8.03
C ALA A 26 -0.68 2.03 6.67
N LEU A 27 -0.76 0.70 6.68
CA LEU A 27 -0.60 -0.11 5.47
C LEU A 27 -1.94 -0.32 4.76
N SER A 28 -1.99 -0.07 3.45
CA SER A 28 -3.11 -0.42 2.59
C SER A 28 -2.64 -1.28 1.42
N LEU A 29 -3.37 -2.36 1.11
CA LEU A 29 -3.13 -3.18 -0.07
C LEU A 29 -4.02 -2.70 -1.22
N ALA A 30 -3.47 -2.54 -2.42
CA ALA A 30 -4.23 -2.05 -3.59
C ALA A 30 -3.86 -2.77 -4.89
N ASP A 31 -4.80 -2.88 -5.83
CA ASP A 31 -4.55 -3.39 -7.18
C ASP A 31 -4.35 -2.22 -8.15
N PHE A 32 -3.11 -1.95 -8.55
CA PHE A 32 -2.83 -0.88 -9.51
C PHE A 32 -3.16 -1.26 -10.97
N SER A 33 -3.48 -2.53 -11.24
CA SER A 33 -3.83 -2.98 -12.59
C SER A 33 -5.24 -2.55 -13.00
N HIS A 34 -6.11 -2.26 -12.02
CA HIS A 34 -7.50 -1.87 -12.23
C HIS A 34 -7.82 -0.65 -11.36
N PRO A 35 -7.40 0.55 -11.76
CA PRO A 35 -7.61 1.75 -10.97
C PRO A 35 -9.12 2.03 -10.81
N ASP A 36 -9.56 2.11 -9.55
CA ASP A 36 -10.92 2.49 -9.18
C ASP A 36 -10.94 3.78 -8.35
N GLU A 37 -12.13 4.29 -8.05
CA GLU A 37 -12.29 5.52 -7.26
C GLU A 37 -11.70 5.40 -5.85
N LYS A 38 -11.66 4.18 -5.29
CA LYS A 38 -11.05 3.93 -3.98
C LYS A 38 -9.54 4.05 -4.04
N LEU A 39 -8.91 3.58 -5.13
CA LEU A 39 -7.49 3.74 -5.34
C LEU A 39 -7.10 5.22 -5.40
N ASN A 40 -7.86 6.06 -6.09
CA ASN A 40 -7.58 7.50 -6.14
C ASN A 40 -7.58 8.14 -4.74
N VAL A 41 -8.56 7.79 -3.90
CA VAL A 41 -8.63 8.26 -2.51
C VAL A 41 -7.45 7.78 -1.67
N LEU A 42 -6.97 6.56 -1.90
CA LEU A 42 -5.76 6.05 -1.24
C LEU A 42 -4.52 6.83 -1.69
N LEU A 43 -4.37 7.04 -2.99
CA LEU A 43 -3.22 7.74 -3.59
C LEU A 43 -3.10 9.19 -3.09
N GLU A 44 -4.22 9.91 -2.94
CA GLU A 44 -4.24 11.27 -2.38
C GLU A 44 -3.71 11.35 -0.94
N LYS A 45 -3.75 10.24 -0.20
CA LYS A 45 -3.38 10.17 1.22
C LYS A 45 -2.06 9.42 1.46
N ALA A 46 -1.45 8.88 0.41
CA ALA A 46 -0.25 8.06 0.52
C ALA A 46 1.00 8.92 0.74
N ASP A 47 1.81 8.56 1.73
CA ASP A 47 3.15 9.10 1.90
C ASP A 47 4.18 8.32 1.06
N ALA A 48 3.91 7.04 0.79
CA ALA A 48 4.73 6.19 -0.07
C ALA A 48 3.91 5.10 -0.77
N ILE A 49 4.41 4.66 -1.92
CA ILE A 49 3.87 3.56 -2.70
C ILE A 49 4.97 2.52 -2.94
N ILE A 50 4.68 1.26 -2.64
CA ILE A 50 5.54 0.11 -2.92
C ILE A 50 4.87 -0.70 -4.03
N GLY A 51 5.45 -0.65 -5.22
CA GLY A 51 4.94 -1.31 -6.41
C GLY A 51 5.97 -1.27 -7.53
N GLN A 52 5.87 -2.17 -8.50
CA GLN A 52 6.74 -2.12 -9.67
C GLN A 52 6.23 -1.02 -10.61
N VAL A 53 7.11 -0.08 -10.99
CA VAL A 53 6.86 0.86 -12.08
C VAL A 53 7.28 0.14 -13.37
N ASN A 54 6.32 -0.31 -14.17
CA ASN A 54 6.55 -0.73 -15.55
C ASN A 54 5.89 0.28 -16.49
#